data_AF-A0A497HZI1-F1
#
_entry.id   AF-A0A497HZI1-F1
#
_cell.length_a   1.000
_cell.length_b   1.000
_cell.length_c   1.000
_cell.angle_alpha   90.00
_cell.angle_beta   90.00
_cell.angle_gamma   90.00
#
_symmetry.space_group_name_H-M   'P 1'
#
loop_
_entity.id
_entity.type
_entity.pdbx_description
1 polymer ?
#
loop_
_entity_poly.entity_id
_entity_poly.type
_entity_poly.pdbx_seq_one_letter_code
_entity_poly.pdbx_strand_id
1 'polypeptide(L)'
;MKITGVMVQYYIACKRELWFFANHINMNYDNIYIELGRLVHERSFSQEKKNISIDNTISFDFIKKKGNIVVFEVKKSSKLEEPVRWQLYYYLWYLKQKGIEAEGI
;
A
#
# COMPACT_ATOMS: atom_id res chain seq x y z
N MET A 1 3.98 6.34 -17.65
CA MET A 1 4.28 5.65 -16.38
C MET A 1 3.04 5.70 -15.50
N LYS A 2 2.55 4.58 -14.97
CA LYS A 2 1.46 4.57 -13.98
C LYS A 2 2.04 4.87 -12.61
N ILE A 3 1.37 5.72 -11.83
CA ILE A 3 1.76 6.01 -10.44
C ILE A 3 1.06 5.01 -9.53
N THR A 4 1.80 4.35 -8.65
CA THR A 4 1.22 3.42 -7.66
C THR A 4 1.19 4.04 -6.27
N GLY A 5 0.42 3.44 -5.35
CA GLY A 5 0.42 3.90 -3.94
C GLY A 5 1.80 3.83 -3.28
N VAL A 6 2.59 2.80 -3.61
CA VAL A 6 3.97 2.66 -3.12
C VAL A 6 4.85 3.82 -3.62
N MET A 7 4.65 4.28 -4.85
CA MET A 7 5.38 5.45 -5.36
C MET A 7 5.01 6.74 -4.62
N VAL A 8 3.75 6.90 -4.24
CA VAL A 8 3.30 8.03 -3.39
C VAL A 8 3.96 7.95 -2.01
N GLN A 9 3.97 6.76 -1.41
CA GLN A 9 4.67 6.52 -0.14
C GLN A 9 6.15 6.92 -0.24
N TYR A 10 6.87 6.44 -1.26
CA TYR A 10 8.28 6.78 -1.46
C TYR A 10 8.49 8.26 -1.75
N TYR A 11 7.59 8.91 -2.48
CA TYR A 11 7.71 10.35 -2.73
C TYR A 11 7.76 11.16 -1.43
N ILE A 12 6.93 10.78 -0.46
CA ILE A 12 6.86 11.43 0.86
C ILE A 12 8.02 10.98 1.74
N ALA A 13 8.38 9.69 1.74
CA ALA A 13 9.45 9.17 2.59
C ALA A 13 10.86 9.54 2.10
N CYS A 14 11.17 9.26 0.83
CA CYS A 14 12.47 9.48 0.22
C CYS A 14 12.40 9.52 -1.32
N LYS A 15 12.54 10.70 -1.92
CA LYS A 15 12.54 10.88 -3.39
C LYS A 15 13.62 10.06 -4.11
N ARG A 16 14.76 9.80 -3.46
CA ARG A 16 15.82 8.96 -4.02
C ARG A 16 15.42 7.49 -4.07
N GLU A 17 14.73 6.98 -3.05
CA GLU A 17 14.15 5.63 -3.06
C GLU A 17 13.11 5.50 -4.17
N LEU A 18 12.25 6.51 -4.35
CA LEU A 18 11.33 6.56 -5.48
C LEU A 18 12.07 6.48 -6.82
N TRP A 19 13.15 7.22 -6.97
CA TRP A 19 13.94 7.21 -8.21
C TRP A 19 14.52 5.82 -8.50
N PHE A 20 15.11 5.16 -7.50
CA PHE A 20 15.60 3.79 -7.67
C PHE A 20 14.47 2.82 -8.02
N PHE A 21 13.35 2.88 -7.30
CA PHE A 21 12.17 2.07 -7.56
C PHE A 21 11.62 2.26 -8.98
N ALA A 22 11.49 3.50 -9.44
CA ALA A 22 10.99 3.84 -10.77
C ALA A 22 11.93 3.39 -11.90
N ASN A 23 13.22 3.23 -11.62
CA ASN A 23 14.22 2.72 -12.56
C ASN A 23 14.49 1.21 -12.37
N HIS A 24 13.66 0.50 -11.59
CA HIS A 24 13.81 -0.93 -11.31
C HIS A 24 15.14 -1.33 -10.66
N ILE A 25 15.74 -0.41 -9.91
CA ILE A 25 16.97 -0.64 -9.14
C ILE A 25 16.56 -1.02 -7.73
N ASN A 26 16.79 -2.28 -7.35
CA ASN A 26 16.57 -2.73 -5.98
C ASN A 26 17.87 -2.59 -5.18
N MET A 27 17.81 -2.03 -3.97
CA MET A 27 18.98 -1.92 -3.09
C MET A 27 18.93 -2.90 -1.90
N ASN A 28 17.85 -3.67 -1.79
CA ASN A 28 17.52 -4.46 -0.61
C ASN A 28 17.60 -5.98 -0.86
N TYR A 29 18.52 -6.44 -1.71
CA TYR A 29 18.58 -7.85 -2.13
C TYR A 29 18.70 -8.86 -0.97
N ASP A 30 19.34 -8.49 0.15
CA ASP A 30 19.62 -9.41 1.27
C ASP A 30 18.94 -9.02 2.61
N ASN A 31 17.90 -8.18 2.58
CA ASN A 31 17.28 -7.70 3.82
C ASN A 31 16.25 -8.69 4.39
N ILE A 32 16.70 -9.52 5.34
CA ILE A 32 15.86 -10.53 6.03
C ILE A 32 14.62 -9.94 6.72
N TYR A 33 14.64 -8.66 7.12
CA TYR A 33 13.48 -8.01 7.74
C TYR A 33 12.36 -7.74 6.74
N ILE A 34 12.68 -7.54 5.46
CA ILE A 34 11.68 -7.40 4.39
C ILE A 34 10.99 -8.75 4.16
N GLU A 35 11.76 -9.82 4.08
CA GLU A 35 11.23 -11.17 3.91
C GLU A 35 10.37 -11.58 5.11
N LEU A 36 10.83 -11.31 6.33
CA LEU A 36 10.05 -11.53 7.55
C LEU A 36 8.76 -10.70 7.55
N GLY A 37 8.80 -9.45 7.07
CA GLY A 37 7.63 -8.60 6.90
C GLY A 37 6.58 -9.22 5.97
N ARG A 38 7.03 -9.79 4.84
CA ARG A 38 6.16 -10.51 3.89
C ARG A 38 5.52 -11.73 4.53
N LEU A 39 6.30 -12.55 5.23
CA LEU A 39 5.79 -13.75 5.92
C LEU A 39 4.78 -13.43 7.03
N VAL A 40 5.00 -12.34 7.78
CA VAL A 40 4.04 -11.86 8.78
C VAL A 40 2.74 -11.43 8.10
N HIS A 41 2.83 -10.65 7.01
CA HIS A 41 1.65 -10.22 6.24
C HIS A 41 0.86 -11.42 5.71
N GLU A 42 1.54 -12.41 5.11
CA GLU A 42 0.92 -13.64 4.61
C GLU A 42 0.19 -14.43 5.71
N ARG A 43 0.76 -14.53 6.91
CA ARG A 43 0.17 -15.29 8.03
C ARG A 43 -0.96 -14.56 8.74
N SER A 44 -0.82 -13.25 8.94
CA SER A 44 -1.79 -12.44 9.70
C SER A 44 -3.14 -12.25 9.00
N PHE A 45 -3.21 -12.42 7.68
CA PHE A 45 -4.41 -12.07 6.89
C PHE A 45 -5.08 -13.24 6.17
N SER A 46 -4.81 -14.49 6.58
CA SER A 46 -5.27 -15.71 5.90
C SER A 46 -6.78 -15.97 5.86
N GLN A 47 -7.61 -15.29 6.67
CA GLN A 47 -9.05 -15.61 6.78
C GLN A 47 -10.04 -14.54 6.29
N GLU A 48 -9.66 -13.28 6.04
CA GLU A 48 -10.66 -12.23 5.71
C GLU A 48 -10.37 -11.27 4.55
N LYS A 49 -9.20 -11.29 3.88
CA LYS A 49 -8.81 -10.16 3.02
C LYS A 49 -8.26 -10.60 1.66
N LYS A 50 -8.97 -10.25 0.59
CA LYS A 50 -8.50 -10.42 -0.80
C LYS A 50 -7.72 -9.17 -1.20
N ASN A 51 -6.44 -9.33 -1.56
CA ASN A 51 -5.66 -8.33 -2.28
C ASN A 51 -6.41 -7.91 -3.55
N ILE A 52 -7.11 -6.76 -3.53
CA ILE A 52 -7.72 -6.22 -4.74
C ILE A 52 -6.65 -5.43 -5.47
N SER A 53 -6.27 -5.90 -6.66
CA SER A 53 -5.55 -5.10 -7.64
C SER A 53 -6.56 -4.42 -8.55
N ILE A 54 -6.53 -3.09 -8.65
CA ILE A 54 -7.30 -2.33 -9.63
C ILE A 54 -6.33 -1.73 -10.64
N ASP A 55 -6.54 -2.05 -11.93
CA ASP A 55 -5.79 -1.53 -13.08
C ASP A 55 -4.26 -1.65 -12.98
N ASN A 56 -3.76 -2.59 -12.17
CA ASN A 56 -2.35 -2.70 -11.75
C ASN A 56 -1.77 -1.38 -11.23
N THR A 57 -2.62 -0.51 -10.67
CA THR A 57 -2.27 0.83 -10.21
C THR A 57 -2.32 0.90 -8.69
N ILE A 58 -3.35 0.31 -8.08
CA ILE A 58 -3.48 0.19 -6.63
C ILE A 58 -3.64 -1.26 -6.22
N SER A 59 -2.95 -1.64 -5.14
CA SER A 59 -3.11 -2.92 -4.46
C SER A 59 -3.23 -2.62 -2.98
N PHE A 60 -4.35 -3.01 -2.38
CA PHE A 60 -4.64 -2.70 -1.00
C PHE A 60 -5.44 -3.84 -0.35
N ASP A 61 -5.29 -3.93 0.97
CA ASP A 61 -6.13 -4.78 1.79
C ASP A 61 -7.41 -4.01 2.16
N PHE A 62 -8.56 -4.69 2.17
CA PHE A 62 -9.85 -4.08 2.51
C PHE A 62 -10.74 -5.00 3.37
N ILE A 63 -11.66 -4.40 4.11
CA ILE A 63 -12.75 -5.09 4.82
C ILE A 63 -14.05 -4.53 4.29
N LYS A 64 -15.02 -5.40 3.99
CA LYS A 64 -16.39 -4.97 3.71
C LYS A 64 -17.16 -4.90 5.03
N LYS A 65 -17.54 -3.72 5.49
CA LYS A 65 -18.31 -3.52 6.73
C LYS A 65 -19.66 -2.91 6.41
N LYS A 66 -20.75 -3.65 6.67
CA LYS A 66 -22.15 -3.17 6.54
C LYS A 66 -22.50 -2.48 5.20
N GLY A 67 -21.84 -2.85 4.11
CA GLY A 67 -22.05 -2.26 2.78
C GLY A 67 -20.94 -1.31 2.32
N ASN A 68 -20.11 -0.80 3.22
CA ASN A 68 -19.01 0.12 2.92
C ASN A 68 -17.69 -0.64 2.74
N ILE A 69 -16.82 -0.14 1.86
CA ILE A 69 -15.46 -0.64 1.66
C ILE A 69 -14.53 0.14 2.59
N VAL A 70 -13.85 -0.57 3.49
CA VAL A 70 -12.85 0.03 4.38
C VAL A 70 -11.46 -0.39 3.91
N VAL A 71 -10.65 0.57 3.49
CA VAL A 71 -9.25 0.38 3.08
C VAL A 71 -8.36 0.65 4.28
N PHE A 72 -7.36 -0.21 4.51
CA PHE A 72 -6.34 0.03 5.54
C PHE A 72 -4.98 -0.43 5.01
N GLU A 73 -3.93 0.25 5.45
CA GLU A 73 -2.54 -0.12 5.17
C GLU A 73 -1.86 -0.46 6.50
N VAL A 74 -1.71 -1.75 6.81
CA VAL A 74 -1.04 -2.17 8.06
C VAL A 74 0.47 -2.15 7.86
N LYS A 75 1.19 -1.30 8.62
CA LYS A 75 2.65 -1.37 8.73
C LYS A 75 3.07 -1.69 10.17
N LYS A 76 4.14 -2.50 10.29
CA LYS A 76 4.70 -2.96 11.58
C LYS A 76 5.45 -1.87 12.35
N SER A 77 5.78 -0.73 11.73
CA SER A 77 6.62 0.32 12.33
C SER A 77 6.00 1.71 12.19
N SER A 78 6.05 2.49 13.28
CA SER A 78 5.54 3.87 13.37
C SER A 78 6.40 4.92 12.64
N LYS A 79 7.64 4.58 12.24
CA LYS A 79 8.55 5.56 11.60
C LYS A 79 8.09 6.06 10.23
N LEU A 80 7.10 5.41 9.61
CA LEU A 80 6.61 5.70 8.26
C LEU A 80 5.12 6.10 8.25
N GLU A 81 4.57 6.55 9.38
CA GLU A 81 3.15 6.86 9.52
C GLU A 81 2.65 7.87 8.47
N GLU A 82 3.37 8.98 8.27
CA GLU A 82 2.97 9.99 7.28
C GLU A 82 3.03 9.48 5.83
N PRO A 83 4.14 8.87 5.35
CA PRO A 83 4.17 8.22 4.03
C PRO A 83 3.03 7.22 3.79
N VAL A 84 2.71 6.41 4.81
CA VAL A 84 1.64 5.41 4.75
C VAL A 84 0.27 6.08 4.64
N ARG A 85 0.05 7.17 5.37
CA ARG A 85 -1.19 7.95 5.30
C ARG A 85 -1.41 8.53 3.90
N TRP A 86 -0.35 9.02 3.25
CA TRP A 86 -0.43 9.51 1.87
C TRP A 86 -0.74 8.42 0.86
N GLN A 87 -0.22 7.21 1.07
CA GLN A 87 -0.60 6.05 0.27
C GLN A 87 -2.10 5.73 0.42
N LEU A 88 -2.63 5.76 1.65
CA LEU A 88 -4.06 5.58 1.91
C LEU A 88 -4.91 6.67 1.23
N TYR A 89 -4.50 7.94 1.32
CA TYR A 89 -5.18 9.04 0.62
C TYR A 89 -5.22 8.83 -0.89
N TYR A 90 -4.12 8.34 -1.47
CA TYR A 90 -4.07 8.00 -2.88
C TYR A 90 -5.08 6.90 -3.25
N TYR A 91 -5.20 5.86 -2.44
CA TYR A 91 -6.17 4.78 -2.66
C TYR A 91 -7.62 5.27 -2.59
N LEU A 92 -7.97 6.05 -1.57
CA LEU A 92 -9.31 6.63 -1.42
C LEU A 92 -9.65 7.55 -2.60
N TRP A 93 -8.70 8.40 -3.00
CA TRP A 93 -8.86 9.26 -4.16
C TRP A 93 -9.09 8.45 -5.44
N TYR A 94 -8.28 7.40 -5.67
CA TYR A 94 -8.38 6.57 -6.87
C TYR A 94 -9.72 5.82 -6.94
N LEU A 95 -10.18 5.27 -5.82
CA LEU A 95 -11.50 4.62 -5.72
C LEU A 95 -12.63 5.62 -6.00
N LYS A 96 -12.53 6.84 -5.47
CA LYS A 96 -13.50 7.91 -5.73
C LYS A 96 -13.55 8.27 -7.22
N GLN A 97 -12.42 8.32 -7.92
CA GLN A 97 -12.39 8.55 -9.37
C GLN A 97 -13.07 7.43 -10.18
N LYS A 98 -13.20 6.23 -9.60
CA LYS A 98 -13.90 5.08 -10.18
C LYS A 98 -15.36 4.97 -9.74
N GLY A 99 -15.87 5.95 -8.98
CA GLY A 99 -17.24 5.94 -8.45
C GLY A 99 -17.43 4.98 -7.27
N ILE A 100 -16.35 4.55 -6.62
CA ILE A 100 -16.39 3.66 -5.45
C ILE A 100 -16.17 4.50 -4.20
N GLU A 101 -17.15 4.52 -3.30
CA GLU A 101 -16.99 5.13 -1.98
C GLU A 101 -16.30 4.16 -1.02
N ALA A 102 -15.28 4.66 -0.33
CA ALA A 102 -14.51 3.91 0.64
C ALA A 102 -14.07 4.80 1.80
N GLU A 103 -13.87 4.18 2.96
CA GLU A 103 -13.35 4.81 4.16
C GLU A 103 -11.94 4.28 4.45
N GLY A 104 -11.05 5.15 4.95
CA GLY A 104 -9.69 4.78 5.32
C GLY A 104 -9.54 4.63 6.83
N ILE A 105 -8.83 3.60 7.28
CA ILE A 105 -8.40 3.41 8.69
C ILE A 105 -6.88 3.29 8.74
#